data_AF-A0A349ZVY7-F1
#
_entry.id   AF-A0A349ZVY7-F1
#
_cell.length_a   1.000
_cell.length_b   1.000
_cell.length_c   1.000
_cell.angle_alpha   90.00
_cell.angle_beta   90.00
_cell.angle_gamma   90.00
#
_symmetry.space_group_name_H-M   'P 1'
#
loop_
_entity.id
_entity.type
_entity.pdbx_description
1 polymer ?
#
loop_
_entity_poly.entity_id
_entity_poly.type
_entity_poly.pdbx_seq_one_letter_code
_entity_poly.pdbx_strand_id
1 'polypeptide(L)'
;MKNISLKFLTLITGLLFLTSCVLDQDRVDFGEGPVIVQFQKSSDSKSFIQKGDGQLVDLNIVLESFGGDNLPTTSPVTVTVGVAAESQAKEGEEVVIPTKTITIPAGKNSANLLVRVNPEELTVGTPTNLVLEIVSASQTISNGKHKITVELKAICDSDLAGEYTYTNGSKKPVTITATGTGTYRANRDNAFVSDYYFDFSDNCGNLTITGGYLEDAGVPISGTGTVDPITGTITIKYTAEGYFENRTMIMKRN
;
A
#
# COMPACT_ATOMS: atom_id res chain seq x y z
N MET A 1 48.27 71.83 -37.10
CA MET A 1 47.39 71.29 -38.16
C MET A 1 47.07 69.84 -37.86
N LYS A 2 45.77 69.49 -37.85
CA LYS A 2 45.18 68.13 -37.81
C LYS A 2 45.36 67.32 -36.53
N ASN A 3 44.39 66.55 -36.01
CA ASN A 3 42.93 66.49 -36.10
C ASN A 3 42.52 65.40 -35.08
N ILE A 4 41.56 65.71 -34.21
CA ILE A 4 40.40 64.88 -33.80
C ILE A 4 40.61 63.38 -33.52
N SER A 5 40.29 62.94 -32.31
CA SER A 5 39.13 62.04 -32.06
C SER A 5 38.91 61.86 -30.55
N LEU A 6 37.91 62.53 -29.98
CA LEU A 6 36.55 61.98 -29.84
C LEU A 6 36.51 60.68 -29.01
N LYS A 7 36.95 60.72 -27.74
CA LYS A 7 36.76 59.63 -26.77
C LYS A 7 36.35 60.08 -25.36
N PHE A 8 35.80 61.30 -25.23
CA PHE A 8 35.46 61.89 -23.93
C PHE A 8 33.98 62.29 -23.79
N LEU A 9 33.07 61.57 -24.47
CA LEU A 9 31.61 61.84 -24.37
C LEU A 9 30.78 60.60 -23.99
N THR A 10 31.41 59.52 -23.53
CA THR A 10 30.72 58.29 -23.11
C THR A 10 31.24 57.80 -21.76
N LEU A 11 31.42 58.70 -20.79
CA LEU A 11 31.81 58.33 -19.43
C LEU A 11 30.95 58.99 -18.32
N ILE A 12 29.99 59.86 -18.68
CA ILE A 12 29.19 60.62 -17.69
C ILE A 12 27.69 60.24 -17.71
N THR A 13 27.26 59.37 -18.62
CA THR A 13 25.86 58.89 -18.71
C THR A 13 25.65 57.48 -18.16
N GLY A 14 26.63 56.94 -17.39
CA GLY A 14 26.60 55.59 -16.83
C GLY A 14 26.46 55.51 -15.30
N LEU A 15 26.34 56.63 -14.58
CA LEU A 15 26.26 56.64 -13.11
C LEU A 15 24.87 56.99 -12.53
N LEU A 16 23.84 57.16 -13.37
CA LEU A 16 22.48 57.52 -12.93
C LEU A 16 21.44 56.39 -13.03
N PHE A 17 21.88 55.14 -13.21
CA PHE A 17 20.99 53.96 -13.27
C PHE A 17 21.19 52.93 -12.15
N LEU A 18 21.87 53.29 -11.06
CA LEU A 18 22.07 52.37 -9.91
C LEU A 18 21.11 52.61 -8.73
N THR A 19 20.04 53.40 -8.90
CA THR A 19 19.07 53.67 -7.80
C THR A 19 17.70 53.04 -7.98
N SER A 20 17.53 52.11 -8.93
CA SER A 20 16.31 51.30 -9.01
C SER A 20 16.54 49.90 -8.43
N CYS A 21 15.82 49.60 -7.34
CA CYS A 21 15.79 48.38 -6.55
C CYS A 21 16.86 48.18 -5.45
N VAL A 22 17.05 49.17 -4.57
CA VAL A 22 16.95 48.85 -3.13
C VAL A 22 15.48 49.01 -2.78
N LEU A 23 14.65 48.11 -3.31
CA LEU A 23 13.44 47.79 -2.58
C LEU A 23 13.99 46.97 -1.41
N ASP A 24 14.11 47.61 -0.24
CA ASP A 24 13.78 46.91 0.99
C ASP A 24 12.38 46.35 0.71
N GLN A 25 12.34 45.15 0.12
CA GLN A 25 11.21 44.29 0.30
C GLN A 25 11.31 43.94 1.77
N ASP A 26 10.78 44.83 2.62
CA ASP A 26 10.22 44.44 3.90
C ASP A 26 9.48 43.16 3.58
N ARG A 27 10.10 42.04 3.93
CA ARG A 27 9.51 40.73 3.73
C ARG A 27 8.18 40.88 4.42
N VAL A 28 7.08 40.86 3.66
CA VAL A 28 5.75 40.99 4.24
C VAL A 28 5.64 39.80 5.16
N ASP A 29 5.91 40.04 6.43
CA ASP A 29 5.76 39.10 7.49
C ASP A 29 4.26 39.02 7.70
N PHE A 30 3.66 38.00 7.11
CA PHE A 30 2.24 37.71 7.28
C PHE A 30 1.93 37.23 8.72
N GLY A 31 2.89 37.38 9.65
CA GLY A 31 2.88 36.86 11.00
C GLY A 31 3.26 35.39 11.02
N GLU A 32 3.34 34.84 12.24
CA GLU A 32 3.29 33.41 12.45
C GLU A 32 1.89 32.93 12.03
N GLY A 33 1.77 32.48 10.77
CA GLY A 33 0.55 31.84 10.28
C GLY A 33 0.08 30.75 11.26
N PRO A 34 -1.23 30.47 11.33
CA PRO A 34 -1.78 29.56 12.33
C PRO A 34 -1.10 28.19 12.25
N VAL A 35 -0.83 27.59 13.40
CA VAL A 35 -0.37 26.20 13.43
C VAL A 35 -1.50 25.32 12.90
N ILE A 36 -1.21 24.56 11.86
CA ILE A 36 -2.16 23.65 11.20
C ILE A 36 -1.86 22.21 11.61
N VAL A 37 -2.91 21.44 11.91
CA VAL A 37 -2.86 20.00 12.16
C VAL A 37 -3.63 19.25 11.08
N GLN A 38 -3.07 18.14 10.60
CA GLN A 38 -3.68 17.33 9.55
C GLN A 38 -3.15 15.89 9.55
N PHE A 39 -3.82 15.01 8.79
CA PHE A 39 -3.18 13.78 8.35
C PHE A 39 -2.11 14.07 7.29
N GLN A 40 -1.01 13.32 7.30
CA GLN A 40 0.06 13.47 6.29
C GLN A 40 -0.48 13.23 4.86
N LYS A 41 -1.35 12.22 4.72
CA LYS A 41 -2.01 11.83 3.47
C LYS A 41 -3.53 11.97 3.60
N SER A 42 -4.21 12.18 2.48
CA SER A 42 -5.68 12.12 2.38
C SER A 42 -6.20 10.71 2.06
N SER A 43 -5.34 9.82 1.54
CA SER A 43 -5.68 8.43 1.25
C SER A 43 -4.49 7.47 1.41
N ASP A 44 -4.77 6.23 1.78
CA ASP A 44 -3.80 5.12 1.80
C ASP A 44 -4.51 3.78 1.46
N SER A 45 -3.74 2.73 1.18
CA SER A 45 -4.26 1.38 0.92
C SER A 45 -3.35 0.34 1.56
N LYS A 46 -3.93 -0.62 2.30
CA LYS A 46 -3.20 -1.68 2.98
C LYS A 46 -3.90 -3.01 2.90
N SER A 47 -3.10 -4.06 2.73
CA SER A 47 -3.55 -5.45 2.76
C SER A 47 -3.21 -6.11 4.09
N PHE A 48 -4.12 -6.94 4.57
CA PHE A 48 -4.06 -7.66 5.83
C PHE A 48 -4.32 -9.14 5.59
N ILE A 49 -3.49 -10.00 6.19
CA ILE A 49 -3.63 -11.45 6.08
C ILE A 49 -4.63 -11.92 7.15
N GLN A 50 -5.69 -12.61 6.71
CA GLN A 50 -6.60 -13.35 7.57
C GLN A 50 -5.99 -14.71 7.90
N LYS A 51 -5.60 -14.89 9.15
CA LYS A 51 -4.96 -16.11 9.66
C LYS A 51 -5.93 -17.02 10.40
N GLY A 52 -7.12 -16.54 10.74
CA GLY A 52 -8.09 -17.24 11.57
C GLY A 52 -7.68 -17.32 13.05
N ASP A 53 -6.68 -16.57 13.49
CA ASP A 53 -6.19 -16.55 14.88
C ASP A 53 -6.79 -15.42 15.73
N GLY A 54 -7.59 -14.54 15.12
CA GLY A 54 -8.20 -13.38 15.77
C GLY A 54 -7.19 -12.29 16.18
N GLN A 55 -5.95 -12.35 15.67
CA GLN A 55 -4.93 -11.38 16.01
C GLN A 55 -5.18 -10.04 15.32
N LEU A 56 -5.19 -8.96 16.10
CA LEU A 56 -5.23 -7.61 15.55
C LEU A 56 -3.87 -7.20 14.97
N VAL A 57 -3.88 -6.49 13.84
CA VAL A 57 -2.69 -6.02 13.13
C VAL A 57 -2.57 -4.50 13.24
N ASP A 58 -1.37 -4.02 13.57
CA ASP A 58 -1.10 -2.59 13.74
C ASP A 58 -1.03 -1.85 12.38
N LEU A 59 -1.81 -0.77 12.28
CA LEU A 59 -1.82 0.21 11.21
C LEU A 59 -1.43 1.57 11.80
N ASN A 60 -0.26 2.08 11.42
CA ASN A 60 0.21 3.39 11.86
C ASN A 60 -0.17 4.48 10.87
N ILE A 61 -0.91 5.48 11.34
CA ILE A 61 -1.33 6.65 10.57
C ILE A 61 -0.58 7.87 11.08
N VAL A 62 0.03 8.64 10.18
CA VAL A 62 0.85 9.80 10.55
C VAL A 62 -0.02 11.05 10.62
N LEU A 63 -0.04 11.68 11.79
CA LEU A 63 -0.52 13.05 12.00
C LEU A 63 0.65 14.01 11.90
N GLU A 64 0.41 15.19 11.32
CA GLU A 64 1.40 16.25 11.18
C GLU A 64 0.88 17.58 11.71
N SER A 65 1.81 18.40 12.19
CA SER A 65 1.57 19.80 12.55
C SER A 65 2.64 20.71 11.96
N PHE A 66 2.24 21.86 11.46
CA PHE A 66 3.14 22.86 10.87
C PHE A 66 2.82 24.25 11.40
N GLY A 67 3.83 25.00 11.84
CA GLY A 67 3.74 26.45 12.06
C GLY A 67 3.82 27.24 10.75
N GLY A 68 3.63 28.56 10.83
CA GLY A 68 3.61 29.46 9.66
C GLY A 68 4.87 29.44 8.76
N ASP A 69 6.00 28.98 9.28
CA ASP A 69 7.28 28.81 8.58
C ASP A 69 7.67 27.34 8.35
N ASN A 70 6.70 26.42 8.53
CA ASN A 70 6.89 24.98 8.45
C ASN A 70 7.84 24.41 9.53
N LEU A 71 8.15 25.17 10.58
CA LEU A 71 8.92 24.71 11.72
C LEU A 71 8.05 23.96 12.74
N PRO A 72 8.67 23.08 13.54
CA PRO A 72 8.01 22.48 14.68
C PRO A 72 7.54 23.49 15.70
N THR A 73 6.40 23.18 16.31
CA THR A 73 5.87 23.98 17.41
C THR A 73 6.77 23.88 18.64
N THR A 74 6.88 24.98 19.38
CA THR A 74 7.62 25.03 20.65
C THR A 74 6.82 24.44 21.82
N SER A 75 5.51 24.22 21.63
CA SER A 75 4.60 23.57 22.58
C SER A 75 4.02 22.29 21.98
N PRO A 76 3.66 21.29 22.80
CA PRO A 76 3.03 20.08 22.32
C PRO A 76 1.64 20.37 21.73
N VAL A 77 1.29 19.67 20.66
CA VAL A 77 -0.02 19.76 20.00
C VAL A 77 -0.82 18.50 20.30
N THR A 78 -2.03 18.66 20.83
CA THR A 78 -2.94 17.53 21.09
C THR A 78 -3.98 17.42 19.99
N VAL A 79 -4.25 16.18 19.57
CA VAL A 79 -5.15 15.85 18.45
C VAL A 79 -6.04 14.70 18.87
N THR A 80 -7.34 14.84 18.73
CA THR A 80 -8.31 13.76 18.97
C THR A 80 -8.84 13.27 17.63
N VAL A 81 -8.76 11.96 17.41
CA VAL A 81 -9.17 11.30 16.17
C VAL A 81 -10.32 10.34 16.43
N GLY A 82 -11.22 10.21 15.47
CA GLY A 82 -12.32 9.26 15.48
C GLY A 82 -12.51 8.58 14.13
N VAL A 83 -13.33 7.52 14.12
CA VAL A 83 -13.88 6.95 12.89
C VAL A 83 -15.04 7.83 12.44
N ALA A 84 -14.98 8.33 11.21
CA ALA A 84 -16.00 9.19 10.64
C ALA A 84 -17.30 8.42 10.36
N ALA A 85 -18.45 9.10 10.37
CA ALA A 85 -19.75 8.46 10.18
C ALA A 85 -19.92 7.79 8.80
N GLU A 86 -19.22 8.29 7.78
CA GLU A 86 -19.20 7.72 6.43
C GLU A 86 -18.26 6.52 6.26
N SER A 87 -17.50 6.14 7.30
CA SER A 87 -16.61 4.98 7.26
C SER A 87 -17.40 3.69 7.09
N GLN A 88 -16.88 2.77 6.27
CA GLN A 88 -17.44 1.43 6.14
C GLN A 88 -16.95 0.51 7.25
N ALA A 89 -15.66 0.65 7.62
CA ALA A 89 -15.10 -0.04 8.79
C ALA A 89 -15.59 0.62 10.08
N LYS A 90 -16.02 -0.18 11.04
CA LYS A 90 -16.56 0.25 12.33
C LYS A 90 -15.57 0.02 13.46
N GLU A 91 -15.57 0.95 14.40
CA GLU A 91 -14.80 0.80 15.63
C GLU A 91 -15.41 -0.25 16.55
N GLY A 92 -14.59 -1.20 17.01
CA GLY A 92 -15.00 -2.36 17.80
C GLY A 92 -15.26 -3.62 16.97
N GLU A 93 -15.40 -3.50 15.65
CA GLU A 93 -15.54 -4.62 14.70
C GLU A 93 -14.24 -4.73 13.87
N GLU A 94 -14.19 -4.10 12.69
CA GLU A 94 -13.04 -4.17 11.78
C GLU A 94 -11.81 -3.41 12.31
N VAL A 95 -12.00 -2.41 13.18
CA VAL A 95 -10.89 -1.62 13.73
C VAL A 95 -11.05 -1.29 15.21
N VAL A 96 -9.94 -1.09 15.91
CA VAL A 96 -9.87 -0.62 17.29
C VAL A 96 -8.84 0.51 17.36
N ILE A 97 -9.19 1.65 17.98
CA ILE A 97 -8.26 2.76 18.22
C ILE A 97 -7.93 2.78 19.72
N PRO A 98 -6.78 2.22 20.15
CA PRO A 98 -6.48 2.11 21.59
C PRO A 98 -6.41 3.46 22.30
N THR A 99 -5.89 4.48 21.61
CA THR A 99 -5.77 5.84 22.12
C THR A 99 -6.22 6.82 21.05
N LYS A 100 -7.32 7.54 21.32
CA LYS A 100 -7.88 8.53 20.39
C LYS A 100 -7.21 9.89 20.46
N THR A 101 -6.59 10.22 21.60
CA THR A 101 -5.89 11.49 21.80
C THR A 101 -4.39 11.29 21.65
N ILE A 102 -3.83 11.87 20.59
CA ILE A 102 -2.41 11.81 20.24
C ILE A 102 -1.77 13.16 20.53
N THR A 103 -0.55 13.12 21.07
CA THR A 103 0.27 14.32 21.30
C THR A 103 1.42 14.33 20.31
N ILE A 104 1.51 15.37 19.49
CA ILE A 104 2.71 15.71 18.73
C ILE A 104 3.63 16.47 19.69
N PRO A 105 4.81 15.92 20.07
CA PRO A 105 5.68 16.57 21.03
C PRO A 105 6.22 17.91 20.53
N ALA A 106 6.51 18.83 21.45
CA ALA A 106 7.24 20.06 21.13
C ALA A 106 8.56 19.74 20.41
N GLY A 107 8.89 20.52 19.38
CA GLY A 107 10.06 20.29 18.53
C GLY A 107 9.91 19.16 17.51
N LYS A 108 8.72 18.55 17.38
CA LYS A 108 8.39 17.56 16.34
C LYS A 108 7.26 18.07 15.44
N ASN A 109 7.27 17.60 14.20
CA ASN A 109 6.21 17.91 13.22
C ASN A 109 5.20 16.77 13.06
N SER A 110 5.40 15.63 13.73
CA SER A 110 4.53 14.47 13.52
C SER A 110 4.46 13.54 14.72
N ALA A 111 3.38 12.76 14.75
CA ALA A 111 3.17 11.64 15.66
C ALA A 111 2.36 10.54 14.96
N ASN A 112 2.50 9.31 15.44
CA ASN A 112 1.75 8.17 14.93
C ASN A 112 0.47 7.97 15.75
N LEU A 113 -0.66 7.90 15.06
CA LEU A 113 -1.89 7.29 15.54
C LEU A 113 -1.82 5.79 15.27
N LEU A 114 -1.92 4.99 16.32
CA LEU A 114 -2.06 3.55 16.20
C LEU A 114 -3.53 3.18 16.02
N VAL A 115 -3.83 2.53 14.91
CA VAL A 115 -5.10 1.82 14.67
C VAL A 115 -4.79 0.34 14.62
N ARG A 116 -5.61 -0.48 15.28
CA ARG A 116 -5.53 -1.94 15.20
C ARG A 116 -6.63 -2.43 14.29
N VAL A 117 -6.28 -3.15 13.24
CA VAL A 117 -7.24 -3.73 12.29
C VAL A 117 -7.49 -5.17 12.70
N ASN A 118 -8.75 -5.60 12.66
CA ASN A 118 -9.15 -6.99 12.78
C ASN A 118 -9.31 -7.57 11.36
N PRO A 119 -8.33 -8.32 10.83
CA PRO A 119 -8.42 -8.83 9.49
C PRO A 119 -9.61 -9.77 9.29
N GLU A 120 -10.01 -10.51 10.33
CA GLU A 120 -11.06 -11.54 10.27
C GLU A 120 -12.47 -10.96 10.03
N GLU A 121 -12.70 -9.69 10.38
CA GLU A 121 -13.99 -9.01 10.14
C GLU A 121 -14.05 -8.36 8.74
N LEU A 122 -12.94 -8.35 8.01
CA LEU A 122 -12.91 -7.85 6.63
C LEU A 122 -13.42 -8.93 5.67
N THR A 123 -14.01 -8.50 4.55
CA THR A 123 -14.42 -9.44 3.49
C THR A 123 -13.28 -9.62 2.47
N VAL A 124 -12.83 -10.86 2.27
CA VAL A 124 -11.76 -11.13 1.28
C VAL A 124 -12.20 -10.76 -0.13
N GLY A 125 -11.30 -10.14 -0.87
CA GLY A 125 -11.55 -9.69 -2.25
C GLY A 125 -12.46 -8.46 -2.37
N THR A 126 -13.03 -7.98 -1.26
CA THR A 126 -13.85 -6.76 -1.23
C THR A 126 -13.21 -5.73 -0.30
N PRO A 127 -12.54 -4.70 -0.85
CA PRO A 127 -11.92 -3.67 -0.04
C PRO A 127 -12.96 -2.94 0.84
N THR A 128 -12.58 -2.64 2.08
CA THR A 128 -13.39 -1.89 3.05
C THR A 128 -12.72 -0.56 3.36
N ASN A 129 -13.43 0.56 3.21
CA ASN A 129 -12.88 1.87 3.47
C ASN A 129 -13.02 2.26 4.96
N LEU A 130 -11.88 2.46 5.62
CA LEU A 130 -11.80 3.14 6.91
C LEU A 130 -11.64 4.64 6.68
N VAL A 131 -12.57 5.45 7.18
CA VAL A 131 -12.42 6.91 7.15
C VAL A 131 -12.15 7.41 8.57
N LEU A 132 -10.97 7.99 8.78
CA LEU A 132 -10.60 8.64 10.04
C LEU A 132 -10.74 10.14 9.91
N GLU A 133 -11.18 10.80 10.96
CA GLU A 133 -11.30 12.26 11.03
C GLU A 133 -10.70 12.85 12.30
N ILE A 134 -10.08 14.03 12.17
CA ILE A 134 -9.66 14.84 13.31
C ILE A 134 -10.90 15.52 13.89
N VAL A 135 -11.33 15.06 15.07
CA VAL A 135 -12.53 15.54 15.77
C VAL A 135 -12.25 16.86 16.48
N SER A 136 -11.07 16.97 17.10
CA SER A 136 -10.62 18.18 17.78
C SER A 136 -9.09 18.25 17.84
N ALA A 137 -8.55 19.45 17.96
CA ALA A 137 -7.13 19.67 18.17
C ALA A 137 -6.91 20.94 19.02
N SER A 138 -5.75 21.05 19.67
CA SER A 138 -5.35 22.27 20.38
C SER A 138 -4.93 23.41 19.44
N GLN A 139 -4.85 23.13 18.14
CA GLN A 139 -4.44 24.04 17.07
C GLN A 139 -5.43 23.97 15.91
N THR A 140 -5.22 24.78 14.86
CA THR A 140 -6.16 24.85 13.74
C THR A 140 -6.15 23.54 12.95
N ILE A 141 -7.33 23.00 12.65
CA ILE A 141 -7.48 21.80 11.83
C ILE A 141 -7.50 22.19 10.34
N SER A 142 -6.75 21.47 9.51
CA SER A 142 -6.70 21.70 8.06
C SER A 142 -8.02 21.35 7.36
N ASN A 143 -8.60 22.29 6.60
CA ASN A 143 -9.81 22.00 5.82
C ASN A 143 -9.59 20.91 4.74
N GLY A 144 -8.38 20.76 4.20
CA GLY A 144 -8.11 19.83 3.08
C GLY A 144 -7.69 18.41 3.50
N LYS A 145 -7.15 18.25 4.72
CA LYS A 145 -6.57 16.98 5.21
C LYS A 145 -6.97 16.65 6.65
N HIS A 146 -8.15 17.09 7.08
CA HIS A 146 -8.75 16.69 8.35
C HIS A 146 -9.33 15.27 8.33
N LYS A 147 -9.38 14.63 7.16
CA LYS A 147 -9.79 13.24 6.96
C LYS A 147 -8.74 12.46 6.18
N ILE A 148 -8.66 11.17 6.44
CA ILE A 148 -7.93 10.19 5.65
C ILE A 148 -8.83 8.99 5.36
N THR A 149 -8.85 8.54 4.12
CA THR A 149 -9.48 7.27 3.72
C THR A 149 -8.42 6.19 3.56
N VAL A 150 -8.51 5.11 4.32
CA VAL A 150 -7.62 3.95 4.20
C VAL A 150 -8.43 2.77 3.66
N GLU A 151 -8.05 2.29 2.50
CA GLU A 151 -8.63 1.09 1.91
C GLU A 151 -8.01 -0.16 2.54
N LEU A 152 -8.79 -0.89 3.33
CA LEU A 152 -8.39 -2.13 3.99
C LEU A 152 -8.75 -3.33 3.10
N LYS A 153 -7.75 -4.15 2.76
CA LYS A 153 -7.93 -5.35 1.92
C LYS A 153 -7.61 -6.60 2.71
N ALA A 154 -8.59 -7.47 2.92
CA ALA A 154 -8.28 -8.82 3.41
C ALA A 154 -7.80 -9.72 2.28
N ILE A 155 -6.78 -10.50 2.60
CA ILE A 155 -6.28 -11.63 1.82
C ILE A 155 -6.22 -12.84 2.74
N CYS A 156 -6.57 -14.02 2.25
CA CYS A 156 -6.44 -15.24 3.06
C CYS A 156 -4.96 -15.60 3.28
N ASP A 157 -4.66 -16.13 4.47
CA ASP A 157 -3.39 -16.79 4.70
C ASP A 157 -3.28 -18.00 3.77
N SER A 158 -2.21 -18.04 3.00
CA SER A 158 -1.95 -19.10 2.04
C SER A 158 -0.50 -19.52 2.21
N ASP A 159 -0.31 -20.74 2.71
CA ASP A 159 0.99 -21.38 2.83
C ASP A 159 0.99 -22.68 2.04
N LEU A 160 0.94 -22.55 0.72
CA LEU A 160 0.98 -23.69 -0.20
C LEU A 160 2.40 -24.07 -0.61
N ALA A 161 3.42 -23.29 -0.24
CA ALA A 161 4.80 -23.59 -0.62
C ALA A 161 5.32 -24.87 0.06
N GLY A 162 6.09 -25.68 -0.66
CA GLY A 162 6.70 -26.89 -0.12
C GLY A 162 6.72 -28.05 -1.10
N GLU A 163 7.06 -29.23 -0.56
CA GLU A 163 7.15 -30.46 -1.34
C GLU A 163 5.84 -31.25 -1.29
N TYR A 164 5.40 -31.69 -2.46
CA TYR A 164 4.19 -32.47 -2.65
C TYR A 164 4.48 -33.67 -3.55
N THR A 165 3.54 -34.60 -3.60
CA THR A 165 3.51 -35.68 -4.58
C THR A 165 2.16 -35.72 -5.27
N TYR A 166 2.16 -35.86 -6.60
CA TYR A 166 0.93 -36.13 -7.32
C TYR A 166 0.40 -37.53 -6.94
N THR A 167 -0.86 -37.64 -6.54
CA THR A 167 -1.48 -38.94 -6.22
C THR A 167 -2.05 -39.63 -7.45
N ASN A 168 -2.17 -38.89 -8.56
CA ASN A 168 -2.64 -39.36 -9.86
C ASN A 168 -1.71 -38.93 -11.01
N GLY A 169 -1.99 -39.38 -12.23
CA GLY A 169 -1.15 -39.09 -13.40
C GLY A 169 0.24 -39.72 -13.28
N SER A 170 1.28 -38.94 -13.53
CA SER A 170 2.68 -39.37 -13.48
C SER A 170 3.19 -39.74 -12.08
N LYS A 171 2.45 -39.37 -11.02
CA LYS A 171 2.81 -39.57 -9.61
C LYS A 171 4.19 -39.05 -9.21
N LYS A 172 4.71 -38.08 -9.96
CA LYS A 172 6.00 -37.45 -9.70
C LYS A 172 5.93 -36.55 -8.45
N PRO A 173 7.06 -36.35 -7.74
CA PRO A 173 7.19 -35.28 -6.75
C PRO A 173 7.07 -33.93 -7.46
N VAL A 174 6.47 -32.95 -6.79
CA VAL A 174 6.31 -31.58 -7.28
C VAL A 174 6.62 -30.60 -6.16
N THR A 175 7.40 -29.59 -6.50
CA THR A 175 7.76 -28.51 -5.57
C THR A 175 6.91 -27.30 -5.92
N ILE A 176 6.22 -26.77 -4.91
CA ILE A 176 5.47 -25.52 -5.00
C ILE A 176 6.31 -24.42 -4.34
N THR A 177 6.63 -23.37 -5.10
CA THR A 177 7.39 -22.23 -4.59
C THR A 177 6.49 -20.99 -4.55
N ALA A 178 6.48 -20.27 -3.43
CA ALA A 178 5.82 -18.97 -3.36
C ALA A 178 6.53 -17.95 -4.26
N THR A 179 5.79 -17.28 -5.14
CA THR A 179 6.29 -16.23 -6.04
C THR A 179 5.89 -14.83 -5.58
N GLY A 180 4.99 -14.75 -4.61
CA GLY A 180 4.42 -13.52 -4.08
C GLY A 180 3.34 -13.87 -3.05
N THR A 181 2.61 -12.86 -2.59
CA THR A 181 1.52 -13.06 -1.63
C THR A 181 0.34 -13.74 -2.32
N GLY A 182 0.00 -14.97 -1.91
CA GLY A 182 -1.07 -15.76 -2.52
C GLY A 182 -0.79 -16.22 -3.95
N THR A 183 0.47 -16.17 -4.42
CA THR A 183 0.87 -16.63 -5.75
C THR A 183 2.00 -17.64 -5.67
N TYR A 184 1.93 -18.67 -6.50
CA TYR A 184 2.79 -19.84 -6.44
C TYR A 184 3.19 -20.33 -7.84
N ARG A 185 4.28 -21.09 -7.89
CA ARG A 185 4.72 -21.85 -9.05
C ARG A 185 4.86 -23.31 -8.68
N ALA A 186 4.17 -24.19 -9.41
CA ALA A 186 4.48 -25.61 -9.41
C ALA A 186 5.56 -25.88 -10.46
N ASN A 187 6.64 -26.58 -10.09
CA ASN A 187 7.77 -26.80 -11.00
C ASN A 187 7.50 -27.82 -12.12
N ARG A 188 6.38 -28.54 -12.07
CA ARG A 188 5.97 -29.52 -13.09
C ARG A 188 4.48 -29.87 -13.02
N ASP A 189 3.92 -30.31 -14.15
CA ASP A 189 2.60 -30.93 -14.25
C ASP A 189 2.63 -32.47 -14.04
N ASN A 190 1.45 -33.10 -14.06
CA ASN A 190 1.31 -34.56 -13.91
C ASN A 190 0.85 -35.30 -15.17
N ALA A 191 0.73 -34.59 -16.29
CA ALA A 191 0.18 -35.05 -17.56
C ALA A 191 1.28 -35.47 -18.54
N PHE A 192 2.41 -34.76 -18.54
CA PHE A 192 3.48 -34.92 -19.51
C PHE A 192 4.74 -35.59 -18.90
N VAL A 193 5.57 -36.12 -19.79
CA VAL A 193 6.86 -36.72 -19.42
C VAL A 193 7.90 -35.64 -19.12
N SER A 194 7.90 -34.55 -19.90
CA SER A 194 8.65 -33.33 -19.60
C SER A 194 8.09 -32.64 -18.35
N ASP A 195 8.89 -31.74 -17.76
CA ASP A 195 8.51 -31.00 -16.57
C ASP A 195 8.07 -29.59 -16.98
N TYR A 196 6.77 -29.40 -17.24
CA TYR A 196 6.22 -28.07 -17.54
C TYR A 196 5.72 -27.39 -16.26
N TYR A 197 6.28 -26.23 -15.95
CA TYR A 197 5.83 -25.45 -14.80
C TYR A 197 4.48 -24.78 -15.10
N PHE A 198 3.78 -24.40 -14.03
CA PHE A 198 2.63 -23.52 -14.12
C PHE A 198 2.55 -22.62 -12.90
N ASP A 199 2.08 -21.39 -13.12
CA ASP A 199 1.83 -20.40 -12.09
C ASP A 199 0.35 -20.43 -11.71
N PHE A 200 0.06 -20.28 -10.42
CA PHE A 200 -1.30 -20.20 -9.93
C PHE A 200 -1.40 -19.25 -8.73
N SER A 201 -2.58 -18.70 -8.52
CA SER A 201 -2.94 -17.95 -7.32
C SER A 201 -3.85 -18.76 -6.42
N ASP A 202 -3.82 -18.46 -5.12
CA ASP A 202 -4.77 -18.94 -4.13
C ASP A 202 -5.58 -17.76 -3.58
N ASN A 203 -6.89 -17.93 -3.55
CA ASN A 203 -7.82 -17.06 -2.88
C ASN A 203 -8.73 -17.88 -1.97
N CYS A 204 -8.33 -18.02 -0.71
CA CYS A 204 -9.08 -18.74 0.33
C CYS A 204 -9.38 -20.20 -0.05
N GLY A 205 -8.35 -20.90 -0.51
CA GLY A 205 -8.46 -22.27 -0.98
C GLY A 205 -9.07 -22.40 -2.37
N ASN A 206 -9.40 -21.30 -3.06
CA ASN A 206 -9.79 -21.34 -4.49
C ASN A 206 -8.59 -20.98 -5.35
N LEU A 207 -8.15 -21.94 -6.16
CA LEU A 207 -6.97 -21.79 -6.99
C LEU A 207 -7.34 -21.39 -8.42
N THR A 208 -6.52 -20.54 -9.03
CA THR A 208 -6.61 -20.19 -10.44
C THR A 208 -5.24 -20.28 -11.07
N ILE A 209 -5.09 -21.00 -12.18
CA ILE A 209 -3.85 -20.99 -12.97
C ILE A 209 -3.76 -19.63 -13.66
N THR A 210 -2.68 -18.91 -13.39
CA THR A 210 -2.45 -17.53 -13.86
C THR A 210 -1.39 -17.47 -14.96
N GLY A 211 -0.63 -18.54 -15.17
CA GLY A 211 0.41 -18.55 -16.19
C GLY A 211 1.10 -19.89 -16.41
N GLY A 212 1.92 -19.91 -17.45
CA GLY A 212 2.67 -21.06 -17.94
C GLY A 212 2.26 -21.46 -19.35
N TYR A 213 3.07 -22.31 -19.97
CA TYR A 213 2.86 -22.80 -21.33
C TYR A 213 3.66 -24.09 -21.52
N LEU A 214 3.22 -24.94 -22.45
CA LEU A 214 4.04 -26.06 -22.91
C LEU A 214 5.12 -25.49 -23.83
N GLU A 215 6.33 -25.27 -23.30
CA GLU A 215 7.41 -24.52 -23.99
C GLU A 215 7.71 -25.02 -25.40
N ASP A 216 7.71 -26.34 -25.57
CA ASP A 216 8.02 -26.98 -26.86
C ASP A 216 6.90 -26.83 -27.90
N ALA A 217 5.66 -26.61 -27.46
CA ALA A 217 4.47 -26.56 -28.30
C ALA A 217 3.85 -25.16 -28.39
N GLY A 218 4.31 -24.19 -27.58
CA GLY A 218 3.72 -22.86 -27.49
C GLY A 218 2.26 -22.87 -27.04
N VAL A 219 1.84 -23.90 -26.32
CA VAL A 219 0.45 -24.10 -25.92
C VAL A 219 0.17 -23.45 -24.57
N PRO A 220 -0.82 -22.57 -24.46
CA PRO A 220 -1.21 -21.98 -23.20
C PRO A 220 -1.89 -23.01 -22.30
N ILE A 221 -1.75 -22.79 -21.00
CA ILE A 221 -2.34 -23.64 -19.98
C ILE A 221 -3.26 -22.80 -19.11
N SER A 222 -4.35 -23.40 -18.66
CA SER A 222 -5.35 -22.75 -17.82
C SER A 222 -5.96 -23.75 -16.87
N GLY A 223 -6.67 -23.25 -15.86
CA GLY A 223 -7.28 -24.12 -14.89
C GLY A 223 -7.73 -23.42 -13.63
N THR A 224 -8.51 -24.15 -12.85
CA THR A 224 -8.98 -23.76 -11.52
C THR A 224 -8.78 -24.91 -10.56
N GLY A 225 -8.78 -24.66 -9.27
CA GLY A 225 -8.59 -25.70 -8.28
C GLY A 225 -9.10 -25.33 -6.91
N THR A 226 -8.93 -26.26 -5.98
CA THR A 226 -9.29 -26.07 -4.59
C THR A 226 -8.23 -26.66 -3.67
N VAL A 227 -8.09 -26.08 -2.49
CA VAL A 227 -7.34 -26.63 -1.36
C VAL A 227 -8.34 -27.19 -0.36
N ASP A 228 -8.19 -28.46 0.02
CA ASP A 228 -8.95 -29.03 1.12
C ASP A 228 -8.47 -28.41 2.44
N PRO A 229 -9.34 -27.70 3.19
CA PRO A 229 -8.93 -26.98 4.40
C PRO A 229 -8.55 -27.90 5.56
N ILE A 230 -8.95 -29.17 5.54
CA ILE A 230 -8.65 -30.16 6.59
C ILE A 230 -7.35 -30.88 6.26
N THR A 231 -7.18 -31.31 5.02
CA THR A 231 -6.05 -32.18 4.64
C THR A 231 -4.89 -31.44 3.99
N GLY A 232 -5.09 -30.20 3.54
CA GLY A 232 -4.13 -29.46 2.72
C GLY A 232 -3.95 -30.05 1.31
N THR A 233 -4.82 -30.98 0.90
CA THR A 233 -4.75 -31.59 -0.43
C THR A 233 -5.15 -30.57 -1.48
N ILE A 234 -4.28 -30.38 -2.48
CA ILE A 234 -4.55 -29.46 -3.59
C ILE A 234 -5.12 -30.26 -4.77
N THR A 235 -6.27 -29.82 -5.29
CA THR A 235 -6.89 -30.39 -6.50
C THR A 235 -7.01 -29.33 -7.57
N ILE A 236 -6.37 -29.53 -8.72
CA ILE A 236 -6.42 -28.60 -9.86
C ILE A 236 -7.07 -29.29 -11.07
N LYS A 237 -7.98 -28.59 -11.74
CA LYS A 237 -8.49 -28.91 -13.07
C LYS A 237 -7.62 -28.17 -14.09
N TYR A 238 -6.70 -28.92 -14.69
CA TYR A 238 -5.67 -28.45 -15.60
C TYR A 238 -6.11 -28.65 -17.06
N THR A 239 -5.97 -27.61 -17.86
CA THR A 239 -6.26 -27.61 -19.30
C THR A 239 -5.01 -27.19 -20.04
N ALA A 240 -4.65 -27.96 -21.06
CA ALA A 240 -3.63 -27.62 -22.05
C ALA A 240 -4.32 -27.59 -23.41
N GLU A 241 -4.45 -26.40 -24.00
CA GLU A 241 -5.25 -26.21 -25.21
C GLU A 241 -4.78 -27.10 -26.35
N GLY A 242 -5.71 -27.82 -26.99
CA GLY A 242 -5.40 -28.77 -28.07
C GLY A 242 -4.89 -30.15 -27.61
N TYR A 243 -4.64 -30.37 -26.32
CA TYR A 243 -4.25 -31.67 -25.78
C TYR A 243 -5.35 -32.31 -24.93
N PHE A 244 -5.85 -31.60 -23.93
CA PHE A 244 -6.93 -32.05 -23.05
C PHE A 244 -7.55 -30.89 -22.26
N GLU A 245 -8.74 -31.12 -21.74
CA GLU A 245 -9.47 -30.17 -20.90
C GLU A 245 -9.77 -30.75 -19.53
N ASN A 246 -9.69 -29.90 -18.49
CA ASN A 246 -10.13 -30.19 -17.12
C ASN A 246 -9.54 -31.48 -16.52
N ARG A 247 -8.33 -31.85 -16.92
CA ARG A 247 -7.60 -32.98 -16.34
C ARG A 247 -7.38 -32.71 -14.85
N THR A 248 -7.79 -33.65 -14.02
CA THR A 248 -7.62 -33.49 -12.57
C THR A 248 -6.20 -33.80 -12.17
N MET A 249 -5.55 -32.91 -11.41
CA MET A 249 -4.27 -33.11 -10.76
C MET A 249 -4.47 -33.01 -9.25
N ILE A 250 -4.02 -34.01 -8.50
CA ILE A 250 -4.20 -34.07 -7.05
C ILE A 250 -2.82 -34.13 -6.41
N MET A 251 -2.45 -33.09 -5.66
CA MET A 251 -1.18 -32.97 -4.95
C MET A 251 -1.40 -33.15 -3.46
N LYS A 252 -0.62 -34.04 -2.84
CA LYS A 252 -0.61 -34.23 -1.40
C LYS A 252 0.75 -33.81 -0.85
N ARG A 253 0.74 -32.99 0.21
CA ARG A 253 1.98 -32.53 0.86
C ARG A 253 2.75 -33.74 1.42
N ASN A 254 4.07 -33.72 1.26
CA ASN A 254 4.96 -34.77 1.76
C ASN A 254 5.17 -34.66 3.27
#